data_AF-A0A535T364-F1
#
_entry.id   AF-A0A535T364-F1
#
_cell.length_a   1.000
_cell.length_b   1.000
_cell.length_c   1.000
_cell.angle_alpha   90.00
_cell.angle_beta   90.00
_cell.angle_gamma   90.00
#
_symmetry.space_group_name_H-M   'P 1'
#
loop_
_entity.id
_entity.type
_entity.pdbx_description
1 polymer ?
#
loop_
_entity_poly.entity_id
_entity_poly.type
_entity_poly.pdbx_seq_one_letter_code
_entity_poly.pdbx_strand_id
1 'polypeptide(L)'
;MNLVALRFYPSGGPPTLGRAMASPADLERVGRASLTELGDIRIDDVLSFIDRGIEKMPSYMDLYRRWESQQWAVSDIDFTLDRQDWIDASEGDRKATLWSHRLFFNGEERVTATLAPFVWASPTPEIEIFLSTQMVDEARHTAFFQRWWHEVVGTEAKDLTSLLKEIRPETNEGYNILFYDKLPELAQRLAS
;
A
#
# COMPACT_ATOMS: atom_id res chain seq x y z
N MET A 1 -22.80 13.71 -3.38
CA MET A 1 -22.38 15.10 -3.07
C MET A 1 -23.28 15.61 -1.96
N ASN A 2 -22.76 15.63 -0.72
CA ASN A 2 -23.34 16.36 0.41
C ASN A 2 -22.25 16.48 1.50
N LEU A 3 -21.81 17.72 1.74
CA LEU A 3 -20.92 18.11 2.83
C LEU A 3 -21.68 18.07 4.15
N VAL A 4 -21.08 17.52 5.20
CA VAL A 4 -21.53 17.72 6.59
C VAL A 4 -20.45 18.50 7.34
N ALA A 5 -20.91 19.56 8.00
CA ALA A 5 -20.13 20.58 8.67
C ALA A 5 -19.44 20.07 9.96
N LEU A 6 -18.17 20.44 10.13
CA LEU A 6 -17.43 20.36 11.40
C LEU A 6 -17.98 21.43 12.37
N ARG A 7 -18.63 20.98 13.45
CA ARG A 7 -18.87 21.82 14.64
C ARG A 7 -17.76 21.59 15.66
N PHE A 8 -17.09 22.67 16.03
CA PHE A 8 -16.21 22.74 17.20
C PHE A 8 -16.99 22.45 18.49
N TYR A 9 -16.44 21.60 19.37
CA TYR A 9 -16.87 21.53 20.78
C TYR A 9 -16.10 22.56 21.60
N PRO A 10 -16.75 23.22 22.58
CA PRO A 10 -16.12 24.20 23.46
C PRO A 10 -15.24 23.51 24.52
N SER A 11 -14.24 24.25 24.97
CA SER A 11 -13.30 23.91 26.04
C SER A 11 -14.01 23.42 27.31
N GLY A 12 -13.87 22.12 27.61
CA GLY A 12 -14.15 21.51 28.91
C GLY A 12 -13.09 20.44 29.17
N GLY A 13 -12.44 20.48 30.34
CA GLY A 13 -11.29 19.64 30.69
C GLY A 13 -11.58 18.13 30.69
N PRO A 14 -10.55 17.28 30.93
CA PRO A 14 -10.67 15.84 30.78
C PRO A 14 -11.67 15.28 31.80
N PRO A 15 -12.64 14.44 31.38
CA PRO A 15 -13.51 13.77 32.34
C PRO A 15 -12.71 12.70 33.10
N THR A 16 -12.93 12.71 34.40
CA THR A 16 -12.34 11.88 35.45
C THR A 16 -12.52 10.38 35.26
N LEU A 17 -11.52 9.60 35.73
CA LEU A 17 -11.53 8.14 35.91
C LEU A 17 -12.83 7.63 36.56
N GLY A 18 -13.52 6.71 35.90
CA GLY A 18 -14.62 5.93 36.50
C GLY A 18 -15.77 5.53 35.56
N ARG A 19 -15.50 5.03 34.34
CA ARG A 19 -16.57 4.51 33.46
C ARG A 19 -16.15 3.20 32.80
N ALA A 20 -17.04 2.20 32.82
CA ALA A 20 -16.76 0.83 32.38
C ALA A 20 -16.35 0.79 30.89
N MET A 21 -15.34 -0.03 30.57
CA MET A 21 -14.96 -0.35 29.18
C MET A 21 -16.13 -0.96 28.41
N ALA A 22 -16.21 -0.68 27.11
CA ALA A 22 -17.18 -1.29 26.20
C ALA A 22 -17.14 -2.83 26.33
N SER A 23 -18.31 -3.45 26.44
CA SER A 23 -18.38 -4.90 26.53
C SER A 23 -18.02 -5.55 25.18
N PRO A 24 -17.62 -6.83 25.14
CA PRO A 24 -17.41 -7.55 23.88
C PRO A 24 -18.59 -7.46 22.89
N ALA A 25 -19.82 -7.40 23.41
CA ALA A 25 -21.03 -7.27 22.60
C ALA A 25 -21.19 -5.87 21.98
N ASP A 26 -20.80 -4.82 22.72
CA ASP A 26 -20.80 -3.44 22.21
C ASP A 26 -19.78 -3.28 21.07
N LEU A 27 -18.62 -3.92 21.20
CA LEU A 27 -17.56 -3.91 20.19
C LEU A 27 -17.94 -4.67 18.92
N GLU A 28 -18.63 -5.81 19.04
CA GLU A 28 -19.13 -6.57 17.89
C GLU A 28 -20.22 -5.79 17.13
N ARG A 29 -21.04 -5.03 17.87
CA ARG A 29 -22.02 -4.09 17.29
C ARG A 29 -21.33 -2.96 16.52
N VAL A 30 -20.26 -2.38 17.05
CA VAL A 30 -19.45 -1.35 16.34
C VAL A 30 -18.90 -1.92 15.03
N GLY A 31 -18.29 -3.10 15.07
CA GLY A 31 -17.64 -3.72 13.90
C GLY A 31 -18.57 -4.13 12.77
N ARG A 32 -19.90 -4.18 13.00
CA ARG A 32 -20.91 -4.58 12.01
C ARG A 32 -21.95 -3.52 11.69
N ALA A 33 -21.86 -2.35 12.30
CA ALA A 33 -22.87 -1.30 12.12
C ALA A 33 -22.87 -0.75 10.69
N SER A 34 -24.06 -0.61 10.13
CA SER A 34 -24.28 0.13 8.89
C SER A 34 -24.14 1.64 9.10
N LEU A 35 -23.95 2.39 8.01
CA LEU A 35 -23.82 3.86 8.06
C LEU A 35 -24.98 4.56 8.78
N THR A 36 -26.18 3.99 8.71
CA THR A 36 -27.38 4.52 9.39
C THR A 36 -27.34 4.27 10.90
N GLU A 37 -26.71 3.18 11.33
CA GLU A 37 -26.59 2.78 12.74
C GLU A 37 -25.43 3.50 13.45
N LEU A 38 -24.45 4.04 12.70
CA LEU A 38 -23.31 4.78 13.25
C LEU A 38 -23.72 6.00 14.10
N GLY A 39 -24.88 6.62 13.82
CA GLY A 39 -25.39 7.76 14.58
C GLY A 39 -25.76 7.43 16.03
N ASP A 40 -26.05 6.16 16.32
CA ASP A 40 -26.44 5.68 17.65
C ASP A 40 -25.28 5.02 18.40
N ILE A 41 -24.10 4.93 17.78
CA ILE A 41 -22.91 4.37 18.39
C ILE A 41 -22.21 5.46 19.20
N ARG A 42 -21.85 5.13 20.44
CA ARG A 42 -21.09 6.06 21.26
C ARG A 42 -19.67 6.17 20.74
N ILE A 43 -19.17 7.40 20.63
CA ILE A 43 -17.80 7.67 20.20
C ILE A 43 -16.76 6.94 21.05
N ASP A 44 -16.99 6.79 22.36
CA ASP A 44 -16.11 6.05 23.27
C ASP A 44 -16.01 4.56 22.90
N ASP A 45 -17.10 3.95 22.43
CA ASP A 45 -17.13 2.54 22.05
C ASP A 45 -16.43 2.33 20.69
N VAL A 46 -16.57 3.29 19.77
CA VAL A 46 -15.79 3.33 18.51
C VAL A 46 -14.30 3.45 18.79
N LEU A 47 -13.90 4.36 19.67
CA LEU A 47 -12.50 4.53 20.06
C LEU A 47 -11.96 3.25 20.71
N SER A 48 -12.71 2.63 21.62
CA SER A 48 -12.28 1.37 22.25
C SER A 48 -12.18 0.18 21.28
N PHE A 49 -13.03 0.14 20.24
CA PHE A 49 -12.96 -0.85 19.17
C PHE A 49 -11.73 -0.64 18.28
N ILE A 50 -11.45 0.61 17.93
CA ILE A 50 -10.23 1.00 17.20
C ILE A 50 -8.99 0.66 18.05
N ASP A 51 -8.99 1.00 19.34
CA ASP A 51 -7.89 0.73 20.27
C ASP A 51 -7.63 -0.78 20.40
N ARG A 52 -8.67 -1.62 20.52
CA ARG A 52 -8.49 -3.09 20.50
C ARG A 52 -8.05 -3.65 19.15
N GLY A 53 -8.49 -3.05 18.06
CA GLY A 53 -8.00 -3.38 16.72
C GLY A 53 -6.50 -3.10 16.60
N ILE A 54 -6.06 -1.97 17.16
CA ILE A 54 -4.66 -1.55 17.25
C ILE A 54 -3.85 -2.46 18.19
N GLU A 55 -4.41 -2.89 19.32
CA GLU A 55 -3.77 -3.83 20.26
C GLU A 55 -3.40 -5.18 19.61
N LYS A 56 -4.06 -5.55 18.50
CA LYS A 56 -3.80 -6.81 17.76
C LYS A 56 -2.99 -6.62 16.49
N MET A 57 -2.64 -5.39 16.11
CA MET A 57 -1.80 -5.18 14.93
C MET A 57 -0.34 -5.53 15.25
N PRO A 58 0.38 -6.16 14.31
CA PRO A 58 1.83 -6.35 14.47
C PRO A 58 2.51 -5.01 14.69
N SER A 59 3.46 -4.95 15.62
CA SER A 59 4.33 -3.78 15.74
C SER A 59 5.21 -3.65 14.49
N TYR A 60 5.78 -2.47 14.24
CA TYR A 60 6.75 -2.28 13.15
C TYR A 60 7.94 -3.25 13.26
N MET A 61 8.35 -3.59 14.49
CA MET A 61 9.39 -4.59 14.71
C MET A 61 8.92 -6.03 14.45
N ASP A 62 7.63 -6.33 14.61
CA ASP A 62 7.08 -7.62 14.16
C ASP A 62 7.04 -7.72 12.64
N LEU A 63 6.70 -6.62 11.96
CA LEU A 63 6.74 -6.56 10.50
C LEU A 63 8.17 -6.69 9.97
N TYR A 64 9.14 -6.04 10.62
CA TYR A 64 10.57 -6.20 10.31
C TYR A 64 11.03 -7.67 10.45
N ARG A 65 10.71 -8.33 11.57
CA ARG A 65 11.08 -9.76 11.76
C ARG A 65 10.42 -10.67 10.73
N ARG A 66 9.19 -10.35 10.31
CA ARG A 66 8.52 -11.08 9.21
C ARG A 66 9.27 -10.89 7.91
N TRP A 67 9.64 -9.65 7.58
CA TRP A 67 10.46 -9.34 6.42
C TRP A 67 11.76 -10.15 6.43
N GLU A 68 12.51 -10.16 7.54
CA GLU A 68 13.76 -10.93 7.66
C GLU A 68 13.60 -12.43 7.35
N SER A 69 12.47 -13.03 7.76
CA SER A 69 12.22 -14.46 7.57
C SER A 69 11.64 -14.82 6.19
N GLN A 70 11.37 -13.84 5.33
CA GLN A 70 10.70 -14.03 4.04
C GLN A 70 11.51 -13.46 2.86
N GLN A 71 12.84 -13.58 2.94
CA GLN A 71 13.70 -13.12 1.86
C GLN A 71 13.65 -14.06 0.65
N TRP A 72 13.70 -13.44 -0.53
CA TRP A 72 13.81 -14.12 -1.81
C TRP A 72 14.73 -13.33 -2.74
N ALA A 73 15.40 -14.02 -3.66
CA ALA A 73 16.22 -13.39 -4.68
C ALA A 73 15.46 -13.40 -5.99
N VAL A 74 15.40 -12.23 -6.66
CA VAL A 74 14.76 -12.16 -7.97
C VAL A 74 15.41 -13.18 -8.89
N SER A 75 16.75 -13.22 -8.94
CA SER A 75 17.56 -14.11 -9.80
C SER A 75 17.19 -15.59 -9.74
N ASP A 76 16.64 -16.05 -8.62
CA ASP A 76 16.37 -17.47 -8.38
C ASP A 76 15.00 -17.90 -8.95
N ILE A 77 14.20 -16.94 -9.43
CA ILE A 77 12.92 -17.20 -10.08
C ILE A 77 13.17 -17.70 -11.51
N ASP A 78 12.69 -18.91 -11.77
CA ASP A 78 12.62 -19.54 -13.09
C ASP A 78 11.28 -19.21 -13.76
N PHE A 79 11.34 -18.44 -14.84
CA PHE A 79 10.18 -18.02 -15.63
C PHE A 79 9.89 -18.94 -16.83
N THR A 80 10.55 -20.10 -16.93
CA THR A 80 10.41 -20.99 -18.11
C THR A 80 8.95 -21.42 -18.32
N LEU A 81 8.22 -21.73 -17.24
CA LEU A 81 6.80 -22.11 -17.33
C LEU A 81 5.92 -20.91 -17.68
N ASP A 82 6.13 -19.76 -17.04
CA ASP A 82 5.42 -18.51 -17.35
C ASP A 82 5.56 -18.14 -18.83
N ARG A 83 6.75 -18.31 -19.42
CA ARG A 83 6.99 -18.07 -20.85
C ARG A 83 6.19 -19.02 -21.72
N GLN A 84 6.12 -20.31 -21.36
CA GLN A 84 5.33 -21.28 -22.11
C GLN A 84 3.84 -20.94 -22.04
N ASP A 85 3.32 -20.68 -20.85
CA ASP A 85 1.93 -20.28 -20.63
C ASP A 85 1.60 -18.99 -21.38
N TRP A 86 2.53 -18.02 -21.41
CA TRP A 86 2.39 -16.80 -22.18
C TRP A 86 2.27 -17.06 -23.69
N ILE A 87 3.06 -17.99 -24.24
CA ILE A 87 3.00 -18.38 -25.67
C ILE A 87 1.69 -19.09 -26.01
N ASP A 88 1.14 -19.87 -25.07
CA ASP A 88 -0.09 -20.64 -25.28
C ASP A 88 -1.36 -19.84 -24.94
N ALA A 89 -1.23 -18.73 -24.22
CA ALA A 89 -2.34 -17.88 -23.81
C ALA A 89 -3.11 -17.26 -24.99
N SER A 90 -4.43 -17.11 -24.80
CA SER A 90 -5.28 -16.38 -25.74
C SER A 90 -4.91 -14.90 -25.79
N GLU A 91 -5.31 -14.20 -26.86
CA GLU A 91 -5.10 -12.76 -26.96
C GLU A 91 -5.79 -11.98 -25.81
N GLY A 92 -6.98 -12.43 -25.40
CA GLY A 92 -7.72 -11.85 -24.28
C GLY A 92 -6.97 -11.98 -22.96
N ASP A 93 -6.44 -13.17 -22.67
CA ASP A 93 -5.67 -13.44 -21.47
C ASP A 93 -4.37 -12.63 -21.45
N ARG A 94 -3.65 -12.58 -22.57
CA ARG A 94 -2.45 -11.75 -22.71
C ARG A 94 -2.73 -10.29 -22.41
N LYS A 95 -3.82 -9.74 -22.98
CA LYS A 95 -4.21 -8.35 -22.76
C LYS A 95 -4.56 -8.08 -21.29
N ALA A 96 -5.30 -8.99 -20.64
CA ALA A 96 -5.65 -8.86 -19.23
C ALA A 96 -4.43 -8.94 -18.31
N THR A 97 -3.50 -9.87 -18.59
CA THR A 97 -2.25 -10.03 -17.86
C THR A 97 -1.37 -8.80 -18.01
N LEU A 98 -1.14 -8.32 -19.24
CA LEU A 98 -0.36 -7.10 -19.49
C LEU A 98 -0.95 -5.89 -18.80
N TRP A 99 -2.27 -5.70 -18.88
CA TRP A 99 -2.95 -4.61 -18.20
C TRP A 99 -2.67 -4.63 -16.69
N SER A 100 -2.85 -5.79 -16.06
CA SER A 100 -2.67 -5.92 -14.61
C SER A 100 -1.20 -5.74 -14.20
N HIS A 101 -0.27 -6.41 -14.89
CA HIS A 101 1.16 -6.33 -14.58
C HIS A 101 1.71 -4.92 -14.81
N ARG A 102 1.14 -4.17 -15.77
CA ARG A 102 1.52 -2.79 -16.07
C ARG A 102 1.14 -1.86 -14.92
N LEU A 103 -0.01 -2.08 -14.30
CA LEU A 103 -0.44 -1.33 -13.11
C LEU A 103 0.44 -1.64 -11.90
N PHE A 104 0.82 -2.89 -11.69
CA PHE A 104 1.75 -3.22 -10.61
C PHE A 104 3.13 -2.62 -10.89
N PHE A 105 3.74 -2.93 -12.02
CA PHE A 105 5.11 -2.51 -12.32
C PHE A 105 5.30 -0.99 -12.26
N ASN A 106 4.38 -0.22 -12.85
CA ASN A 106 4.41 1.24 -12.73
C ASN A 106 4.30 1.72 -11.27
N GLY A 107 3.57 0.99 -10.43
CA GLY A 107 3.38 1.28 -9.02
C GLY A 107 4.66 0.99 -8.25
N GLU A 108 5.21 -0.21 -8.41
CA GLU A 108 6.46 -0.63 -7.76
C GLU A 108 7.61 0.34 -8.07
N GLU A 109 7.78 0.70 -9.34
CA GLU A 109 8.81 1.67 -9.74
C GLU A 109 8.56 3.03 -9.09
N ARG A 110 7.31 3.48 -9.07
CA ARG A 110 6.96 4.79 -8.54
C ARG A 110 7.17 4.86 -7.03
N VAL A 111 6.77 3.83 -6.29
CA VAL A 111 6.99 3.79 -4.84
C VAL A 111 8.49 3.69 -4.58
N THR A 112 9.24 2.87 -5.32
CA THR A 112 10.71 2.82 -5.25
C THR A 112 11.34 4.21 -5.40
N ALA A 113 10.87 5.00 -6.38
CA ALA A 113 11.39 6.33 -6.67
C ALA A 113 10.98 7.40 -5.63
N THR A 114 9.93 7.17 -4.84
CA THR A 114 9.29 8.21 -4.01
C THR A 114 9.23 7.89 -2.52
N LEU A 115 9.64 6.69 -2.08
CA LEU A 115 9.52 6.28 -0.68
C LEU A 115 10.58 6.90 0.23
N ALA A 116 11.76 7.23 -0.29
CA ALA A 116 12.88 7.71 0.54
C ALA A 116 12.55 8.92 1.45
N PRO A 117 11.81 9.95 1.01
CA PRO A 117 11.37 11.05 1.89
C PRO A 117 10.47 10.61 3.05
N PHE A 118 9.71 9.53 2.90
CA PHE A 118 8.90 8.98 4.00
C PHE A 118 9.77 8.30 5.05
N VAL A 119 10.81 7.58 4.63
CA VAL A 119 11.81 7.01 5.56
C VAL A 119 12.46 8.12 6.36
N TRP A 120 12.94 9.17 5.68
CA TRP A 120 13.55 10.33 6.32
C TRP A 120 12.61 11.05 7.30
N ALA A 121 11.33 11.19 6.95
CA ALA A 121 10.31 11.84 7.77
C ALA A 121 9.69 10.91 8.84
N SER A 122 10.25 9.72 9.07
CA SER A 122 9.69 8.74 10.02
C SER A 122 9.60 9.33 11.43
N PRO A 123 8.46 9.19 12.14
CA PRO A 123 8.28 9.80 13.45
C PRO A 123 8.94 9.02 14.59
N THR A 124 9.29 7.75 14.38
CA THR A 124 10.03 6.93 15.35
C THR A 124 11.07 6.04 14.65
N PRO A 125 12.15 5.64 15.35
CA PRO A 125 13.17 4.75 14.78
C PRO A 125 12.63 3.39 14.32
N GLU A 126 11.62 2.83 14.98
CA GLU A 126 11.03 1.54 14.59
C GLU A 126 10.30 1.63 13.25
N ILE A 127 9.65 2.77 12.97
CA ILE A 127 9.03 3.03 11.68
C ILE A 127 10.11 3.20 10.61
N GLU A 128 11.17 3.94 10.90
CA GLU A 128 12.29 4.15 9.99
C GLU A 128 12.95 2.81 9.59
N ILE A 129 13.19 1.93 10.57
CA ILE A 129 13.73 0.59 10.35
C ILE A 129 12.81 -0.21 9.43
N PHE A 130 11.50 -0.21 9.69
CA PHE A 130 10.55 -0.96 8.86
C PHE A 130 10.40 -0.37 7.44
N LEU A 131 10.25 0.95 7.30
CA LEU A 131 10.14 1.58 5.98
C LEU A 131 11.42 1.41 5.15
N SER A 132 12.59 1.29 5.79
CA SER A 132 13.83 0.95 5.10
C SER A 132 13.76 -0.45 4.44
N THR A 133 13.06 -1.41 5.04
CA THR A 133 12.84 -2.71 4.39
C THR A 133 11.91 -2.61 3.19
N GLN A 134 10.91 -1.74 3.27
CA GLN A 134 9.99 -1.50 2.15
C GLN A 134 10.73 -0.94 0.94
N MET A 135 11.70 -0.03 1.13
CA MET A 135 12.55 0.45 0.01
C MET A 135 13.25 -0.70 -0.74
N VAL A 136 13.72 -1.72 0.00
CA VAL A 136 14.35 -2.90 -0.60
C VAL A 136 13.32 -3.74 -1.35
N ASP A 137 12.14 -3.94 -0.78
CA ASP A 137 11.08 -4.74 -1.40
C ASP A 137 10.57 -4.10 -2.69
N GLU A 138 10.29 -2.80 -2.72
CA GLU A 138 9.79 -2.15 -3.95
C GLU A 138 10.85 -2.14 -5.06
N ALA A 139 12.13 -1.96 -4.69
CA ALA A 139 13.23 -2.10 -5.65
C ALA A 139 13.31 -3.53 -6.19
N ARG A 140 13.10 -4.53 -5.33
CA ARG A 140 13.06 -5.95 -5.72
C ARG A 140 11.86 -6.26 -6.61
N HIS A 141 10.68 -5.72 -6.32
CA HIS A 141 9.48 -5.86 -7.15
C HIS A 141 9.67 -5.22 -8.53
N THR A 142 10.28 -4.02 -8.58
CA THR A 142 10.64 -3.35 -9.83
C THR A 142 11.57 -4.21 -10.69
N ALA A 143 12.62 -4.78 -10.09
CA ALA A 143 13.55 -5.68 -10.77
C ALA A 143 12.87 -6.99 -11.22
N PHE A 144 11.95 -7.54 -10.42
CA PHE A 144 11.14 -8.69 -10.79
C PHE A 144 10.30 -8.44 -12.04
N PHE A 145 9.54 -7.34 -12.08
CA PHE A 145 8.70 -7.04 -13.24
C PHE A 145 9.53 -6.73 -14.49
N GLN A 146 10.69 -6.08 -14.34
CA GLN A 146 11.62 -5.92 -15.45
C GLN A 146 12.02 -7.28 -16.04
N ARG A 147 12.45 -8.23 -15.19
CA ARG A 147 12.81 -9.58 -15.64
C ARG A 147 11.64 -10.30 -16.27
N TRP A 148 10.46 -10.26 -15.66
CA TRP A 148 9.25 -10.88 -16.20
C TRP A 148 8.93 -10.35 -17.61
N TRP A 149 9.03 -9.04 -17.84
CA TRP A 149 8.80 -8.46 -19.16
C TRP A 149 9.79 -8.96 -20.22
N HIS A 150 11.06 -9.13 -19.86
CA HIS A 150 12.06 -9.67 -20.79
C HIS A 150 11.90 -11.17 -21.02
N GLU A 151 11.73 -11.95 -19.95
CA GLU A 151 11.80 -13.42 -20.02
C GLU A 151 10.46 -14.06 -20.40
N VAL A 152 9.34 -13.46 -19.98
CA VAL A 152 7.99 -14.00 -20.24
C VAL A 152 7.37 -13.34 -21.46
N VAL A 153 7.33 -12.00 -21.52
CA VAL A 153 6.71 -11.31 -22.66
C VAL A 153 7.64 -11.30 -23.87
N GLY A 154 8.94 -11.07 -23.65
CA GLY A 154 9.94 -10.95 -24.72
C GLY A 154 9.98 -9.55 -25.33
N THR A 155 9.95 -8.50 -24.50
CA THR A 155 10.11 -7.10 -24.97
C THR A 155 11.50 -6.84 -25.55
N GLU A 156 11.56 -5.95 -26.54
CA GLU A 156 12.79 -5.46 -27.19
C GLU A 156 13.43 -4.27 -26.44
N ALA A 157 12.82 -3.81 -25.34
CA ALA A 157 13.44 -2.78 -24.50
C ALA A 157 14.84 -3.23 -24.04
N LYS A 158 15.82 -2.31 -24.07
CA LYS A 158 17.22 -2.66 -23.74
C LYS A 158 17.54 -2.50 -22.27
N ASP A 159 16.79 -1.64 -21.59
CA ASP A 159 17.00 -1.26 -20.20
C ASP A 159 15.67 -0.86 -19.55
N LEU A 160 15.71 -0.74 -18.22
CA LEU A 160 14.55 -0.35 -17.42
C LEU A 160 13.96 0.99 -17.87
N THR A 161 14.81 1.96 -18.26
CA THR A 161 14.34 3.28 -18.70
C THR A 161 13.49 3.19 -19.97
N SER A 162 13.95 2.40 -20.94
CA SER A 162 13.25 2.17 -22.20
C SER A 162 11.96 1.38 -21.97
N LEU A 163 12.01 0.39 -21.09
CA LEU A 163 10.84 -0.41 -20.71
C LEU A 163 9.77 0.44 -20.03
N LEU A 164 10.14 1.29 -19.06
CA LEU A 164 9.22 2.20 -18.38
C LEU A 164 8.51 3.15 -19.36
N LYS A 165 9.21 3.63 -20.40
CA LYS A 165 8.59 4.45 -21.46
C LYS A 165 7.56 3.65 -22.26
N GLU A 166 7.85 2.39 -22.56
CA GLU A 166 6.94 1.49 -23.28
C GLU A 166 5.69 1.16 -22.45
N ILE A 167 5.84 0.90 -21.14
CA ILE A 167 4.76 0.49 -20.24
C ILE A 167 3.99 1.65 -19.57
N ARG A 168 4.44 2.89 -19.67
CA ARG A 168 3.72 4.02 -19.07
C ARG A 168 2.41 4.46 -19.77
N PRO A 169 2.29 4.48 -21.11
CA PRO A 169 1.18 5.19 -21.78
C PRO A 169 -0.23 4.58 -21.67
N GLU A 170 -0.45 3.46 -20.97
CA GLU A 170 -1.77 2.80 -20.90
C GLU A 170 -2.20 2.58 -19.44
N THR A 171 -2.56 3.65 -18.73
CA THR A 171 -3.20 3.57 -17.42
C THR A 171 -4.42 4.49 -17.37
N ASN A 172 -5.33 4.23 -16.43
CA ASN A 172 -6.50 5.10 -16.24
C ASN A 172 -6.13 6.42 -15.55
N GLU A 173 -6.98 7.43 -15.68
CA GLU A 173 -6.74 8.78 -15.15
C GLU A 173 -6.51 8.79 -13.63
N GLY A 174 -7.31 8.04 -12.86
CA GLY A 174 -7.19 7.98 -11.40
C GLY A 174 -5.84 7.42 -10.96
N TYR A 175 -5.30 6.45 -11.69
CA TYR A 175 -3.97 5.89 -11.44
C TYR A 175 -2.89 6.96 -11.65
N ASN A 176 -3.00 7.75 -12.71
CA ASN A 176 -2.05 8.83 -12.98
C ASN A 176 -2.09 9.92 -11.90
N ILE A 177 -3.28 10.31 -11.46
CA ILE A 177 -3.43 11.26 -10.36
C ILE A 177 -2.74 10.75 -9.08
N LEU A 178 -2.92 9.48 -8.75
CA LEU A 178 -2.33 8.92 -7.53
C LEU A 178 -0.81 8.82 -7.61
N PHE A 179 -0.29 8.11 -8.62
CA PHE A 179 1.11 7.72 -8.69
C PHE A 179 2.00 8.75 -9.37
N TYR A 180 1.48 9.54 -10.30
CA TYR A 180 2.31 10.49 -11.07
C TYR A 180 2.12 11.95 -10.65
N ASP A 181 1.03 12.28 -9.95
CA ASP A 181 0.80 13.63 -9.43
C ASP A 181 0.93 13.67 -7.90
N LYS A 182 0.02 13.01 -7.17
CA LYS A 182 -0.13 13.19 -5.73
C LYS A 182 0.99 12.58 -4.90
N LEU A 183 1.41 11.35 -5.21
CA LEU A 183 2.49 10.69 -4.48
C LEU A 183 3.83 11.43 -4.65
N PRO A 184 4.28 11.80 -5.86
CA PRO A 184 5.50 12.59 -6.04
C PRO A 184 5.41 13.98 -5.38
N GLU A 185 4.27 14.67 -5.46
CA GLU A 185 4.05 15.96 -4.81
C GLU A 185 4.23 15.84 -3.28
N LEU A 186 3.65 14.81 -2.67
CA LEU A 186 3.78 14.57 -1.24
C LEU A 186 5.21 14.19 -0.84
N ALA A 187 5.86 13.30 -1.61
CA ALA A 187 7.24 12.92 -1.38
C ALA A 187 8.18 14.14 -1.45
N GLN A 188 7.99 15.01 -2.44
CA GLN A 188 8.78 16.22 -2.58
C GLN A 188 8.58 17.19 -1.41
N ARG A 189 7.36 17.32 -0.90
CA ARG A 189 7.06 18.13 0.29
C ARG A 189 7.70 17.58 1.56
N LEU A 190 7.83 16.26 1.70
CA LEU A 190 8.51 15.65 2.85
C LEU A 190 10.04 15.80 2.77
N ALA A 191 10.57 15.95 1.56
CA ALA A 191 12.01 16.13 1.30
C ALA A 191 12.51 17.58 1.44
N SER A 192 11.62 18.56 1.50
CA SER A 192 11.92 20.00 1.56
C SER A 192 11.63 20.60 2.92
#